data_AF-A0A357Z4Y3-F1
#
_entry.id   AF-A0A357Z4Y3-F1
#
_cell.length_a   1.000
_cell.length_b   1.000
_cell.length_c   1.000
_cell.angle_alpha   90.00
_cell.angle_beta   90.00
_cell.angle_gamma   90.00
#
_symmetry.space_group_name_H-M   'P 1'
#
loop_
_entity.id
_entity.type
_entity.pdbx_description
1 polymer ?
#
loop_
_entity_poly.entity_id
_entity_poly.type
_entity_poly.pdbx_seq_one_letter_code
_entity_poly.pdbx_strand_id
1 'polypeptide(L)'
;SNFARPGFESRHNLNYWRCGEYLGLGPSAHSFLNGRRFHFPRGMAAFLNGEPPVQDGPGGGFEEYAMLKLRLAEGLSDAACRARFGRPVPERVMRAARRYEPHGLTSCRPGGFRLTPRGFLLSDALTPELLF
;
A
#
# COMPACT_ATOMS: atom_id res chain seq x y z
N SER A 1 7.02 9.51 -3.38
CA SER A 1 7.45 9.26 -4.78
C SER A 1 6.28 9.01 -5.75
N ASN A 2 5.15 9.73 -5.63
CA ASN A 2 3.99 9.64 -6.55
C ASN A 2 3.37 10.99 -6.92
N PHE A 3 4.12 12.08 -6.83
CA PHE A 3 3.59 13.37 -7.26
C PHE A 3 3.60 13.42 -8.78
N ALA A 4 2.42 13.65 -9.35
CA ALA A 4 2.22 13.76 -10.79
C ALA A 4 1.08 14.76 -11.03
N ARG A 5 1.09 15.37 -12.23
CA ARG A 5 -0.09 16.08 -12.72
C ARG A 5 -1.18 15.05 -13.03
N PRO A 6 -2.48 15.40 -12.92
CA PRO A 6 -3.56 14.52 -13.33
C PRO A 6 -3.34 13.99 -14.75
N GLY A 7 -3.42 12.68 -14.93
CA GLY A 7 -3.20 11.99 -16.22
C GLY A 7 -1.74 11.62 -16.52
N PHE A 8 -0.78 12.02 -15.69
CA PHE A 8 0.64 11.71 -15.84
C PHE A 8 1.16 10.79 -14.73
N GLU A 9 0.26 10.11 -14.02
CA GLU A 9 0.63 9.20 -12.95
C GLU A 9 1.33 7.95 -13.51
N SER A 10 2.44 7.53 -12.87
CA SER A 10 3.11 6.28 -13.21
C SER A 10 2.19 5.10 -12.94
N ARG A 11 1.81 4.39 -14.01
CA ARG A 11 0.97 3.17 -13.93
C ARG A 11 1.60 2.11 -13.02
N HIS A 12 2.92 1.90 -13.13
CA HIS A 12 3.64 0.92 -12.32
C HIS A 12 3.62 1.30 -10.83
N ASN A 13 3.95 2.55 -10.51
CA ASN A 13 3.94 2.99 -9.11
C ASN A 13 2.51 2.91 -8.56
N LEU A 14 1.50 3.38 -9.29
CA LEU A 14 0.12 3.29 -8.84
C LEU A 14 -0.31 1.84 -8.57
N ASN A 15 0.10 0.87 -9.40
CA ASN A 15 -0.16 -0.54 -9.13
C ASN A 15 0.45 -0.96 -7.79
N TYR A 16 1.73 -0.64 -7.55
CA TYR A 16 2.41 -0.96 -6.29
C TYR A 16 1.70 -0.33 -5.09
N TRP A 17 1.38 0.97 -5.12
CA TRP A 17 0.73 1.68 -4.01
C TRP A 17 -0.73 1.28 -3.80
N ARG A 18 -1.36 0.67 -4.80
CA ARG A 18 -2.68 0.02 -4.67
C ARG A 18 -2.58 -1.41 -4.17
N CYS A 19 -1.38 -1.87 -3.79
CA CYS A 19 -1.09 -3.25 -3.42
C CYS A 19 -1.51 -4.24 -4.53
N GLY A 20 -1.29 -3.83 -5.78
CA GLY A 20 -1.48 -4.68 -6.96
C GLY A 20 -0.30 -5.62 -7.15
N GLU A 21 -0.57 -6.75 -7.79
CA GLU A 21 0.46 -7.75 -8.08
C GLU A 21 1.41 -7.26 -9.17
N TYR A 22 2.67 -7.67 -9.07
CA TYR A 22 3.72 -7.38 -10.02
C TYR A 22 4.82 -8.45 -9.98
N LEU A 23 5.43 -8.68 -11.14
CA LEU A 23 6.59 -9.55 -11.30
C LEU A 23 7.82 -8.67 -11.55
N GLY A 24 8.77 -8.68 -10.63
CA GLY A 24 10.09 -8.06 -10.81
C GLY A 24 11.04 -9.02 -11.51
N LEU A 25 11.84 -8.50 -12.44
CA LEU A 25 12.83 -9.29 -13.20
C LEU A 25 14.20 -8.64 -13.08
N GLY A 26 15.22 -9.46 -12.85
CA GLY A 26 16.61 -9.04 -12.69
C GLY A 26 17.16 -9.32 -11.29
N PRO A 27 18.48 -9.12 -11.10
CA PRO A 27 19.12 -9.29 -9.81
C PRO A 27 18.46 -8.41 -8.74
N SER A 28 18.22 -8.96 -7.55
CA SER A 28 17.52 -8.29 -6.43
C SER A 28 16.05 -7.92 -6.68
N ALA A 29 15.46 -8.26 -7.84
CA ALA A 29 14.11 -7.81 -8.14
C ALA A 29 13.07 -8.49 -7.24
N HIS A 30 12.24 -7.70 -6.55
CA HIS A 30 11.14 -8.20 -5.73
C HIS A 30 9.88 -8.37 -6.57
N SER A 31 9.01 -9.28 -6.13
CA SER A 31 7.71 -9.57 -6.73
C SER A 31 6.65 -9.71 -5.65
N PHE A 32 5.41 -9.41 -6.03
CA PHE A 32 4.22 -9.78 -5.30
C PHE A 32 3.23 -10.39 -6.29
N LEU A 33 3.04 -11.70 -6.25
CA LEU A 33 2.25 -12.43 -7.24
C LEU A 33 1.57 -13.63 -6.59
N ASN A 34 0.31 -13.89 -6.95
CA ASN A 34 -0.53 -14.94 -6.38
C ASN A 34 -0.54 -14.92 -4.83
N GLY A 35 -0.65 -13.73 -4.24
CA GLY A 35 -0.69 -13.57 -2.78
C GLY A 35 0.64 -13.82 -2.05
N ARG A 36 1.77 -13.95 -2.77
CA ARG A 36 3.09 -14.24 -2.17
C ARG A 36 4.13 -13.21 -2.57
N ARG A 37 5.04 -12.92 -1.65
CA ARG A 37 6.24 -12.12 -1.89
C ARG A 37 7.43 -13.04 -2.12
N PHE A 38 8.25 -12.67 -3.08
CA PHE A 38 9.53 -13.32 -3.35
C PHE A 38 10.47 -12.33 -4.04
N HIS A 39 11.75 -12.64 -4.05
CA HIS A 39 12.72 -11.83 -4.77
C HIS A 39 13.82 -12.68 -5.40
N PHE A 40 14.44 -12.15 -6.44
CA PHE A 40 15.62 -12.77 -7.03
C PHE A 40 16.87 -12.51 -6.18
N PRO A 41 17.86 -13.41 -6.19
CA PRO A 41 19.15 -13.19 -5.54
C PRO A 41 19.82 -11.89 -5.98
N ARG A 42 20.61 -11.27 -5.09
CA ARG A 42 21.24 -9.95 -5.35
C ARG A 42 22.31 -9.98 -6.44
N GLY A 43 23.03 -11.10 -6.56
CA GLY A 43 24.17 -11.22 -7.47
C GLY A 43 23.76 -11.43 -8.92
N MET A 44 24.42 -10.71 -9.84
CA MET A 44 24.25 -10.92 -11.27
C MET A 44 24.53 -12.38 -11.67
N ALA A 45 25.61 -12.97 -11.13
CA ALA A 45 25.97 -14.37 -11.40
C ALA A 45 24.85 -15.32 -10.97
N ALA A 46 24.31 -15.16 -9.76
CA ALA A 46 23.20 -15.98 -9.25
C ALA A 46 21.96 -15.88 -10.14
N PHE A 47 21.61 -14.67 -10.57
CA PHE A 47 20.49 -14.45 -11.49
C PHE A 47 20.72 -15.09 -12.85
N LEU A 48 21.91 -14.91 -13.44
CA LEU A 48 22.28 -15.50 -14.74
C LEU A 48 22.35 -17.03 -14.70
N ASN A 49 22.75 -17.60 -13.56
CA ASN A 49 22.76 -19.04 -13.32
C ASN A 49 21.37 -19.62 -13.11
N GLY A 50 20.32 -18.79 -13.10
CA GLY A 50 18.94 -19.26 -12.92
C GLY A 50 18.64 -19.75 -11.51
N GLU A 51 19.36 -19.24 -10.49
CA GLU A 51 19.03 -19.57 -9.11
C GLU A 51 17.58 -19.21 -8.79
N PRO A 52 16.86 -20.08 -8.05
CA PRO A 52 15.44 -19.88 -7.80
C PRO A 52 15.19 -18.63 -6.95
N PRO A 53 14.01 -18.00 -7.07
CA PRO A 53 13.65 -16.86 -6.24
C PRO A 53 13.51 -17.27 -4.76
N VAL A 54 13.94 -16.38 -3.88
CA VAL A 54 13.82 -16.53 -2.43
C VAL A 54 12.41 -16.12 -2.01
N GLN A 55 11.75 -16.97 -1.23
CA GLN A 55 10.41 -16.71 -0.71
C GLN A 55 10.47 -15.73 0.47
N ASP A 56 9.58 -14.74 0.47
CA ASP A 56 9.53 -13.62 1.42
C ASP A 56 8.15 -13.52 2.11
N GLY A 57 7.46 -14.67 2.21
CA GLY A 57 6.19 -14.78 2.93
C GLY A 57 4.93 -14.37 2.14
N PRO A 58 3.77 -14.32 2.82
CA PRO A 58 2.52 -13.88 2.22
C PRO A 58 2.52 -12.36 1.98
N GLY A 59 1.75 -11.91 0.99
CA GLY A 59 1.52 -10.49 0.72
C GLY A 59 0.05 -10.19 0.47
N GLY A 60 -0.27 -8.90 0.41
CA GLY A 60 -1.61 -8.42 0.07
C GLY A 60 -2.60 -8.35 1.23
N GLY A 61 -2.14 -8.56 2.47
CA GLY A 61 -2.95 -8.43 3.68
C GLY A 61 -3.53 -7.02 3.85
N PHE A 62 -4.52 -6.88 4.75
CA PHE A 62 -5.20 -5.59 4.95
C PHE A 62 -4.24 -4.50 5.44
N GLU A 63 -3.40 -4.80 6.43
CA GLU A 63 -2.46 -3.86 7.04
C GLU A 63 -1.45 -3.36 6.00
N GLU A 64 -0.94 -4.25 5.16
CA GLU A 64 -0.05 -3.90 4.05
C GLU A 64 -0.76 -3.05 2.98
N TYR A 65 -1.94 -3.49 2.55
CA TYR A 65 -2.77 -2.72 1.62
C TYR A 65 -3.03 -1.32 2.17
N ALA A 66 -3.38 -1.21 3.45
CA ALA A 66 -3.70 0.06 4.08
C ALA A 66 -2.48 0.98 4.16
N MET A 67 -1.34 0.44 4.59
CA MET A 67 -0.06 1.14 4.64
C MET A 67 0.33 1.71 3.28
N LEU A 68 0.23 0.91 2.22
CA LEU A 68 0.54 1.33 0.85
C LEU A 68 -0.47 2.32 0.31
N LYS A 69 -1.76 2.06 0.51
CA LYS A 69 -2.86 2.86 -0.05
C LYS A 69 -2.95 4.25 0.58
N LEU A 70 -2.59 4.41 1.86
CA LEU A 70 -2.51 5.71 2.54
C LEU A 70 -1.40 6.61 2.01
N ARG A 71 -0.48 6.09 1.18
CA ARG A 71 0.48 6.88 0.37
C ARG A 71 -0.14 7.47 -0.89
N LEU A 72 -1.43 7.27 -1.13
CA LEU A 72 -2.18 7.90 -2.21
C LEU A 72 -3.22 8.87 -1.62
N ALA A 73 -3.47 9.97 -2.33
CA ALA A 73 -4.50 10.93 -1.95
C ALA A 73 -5.93 10.33 -1.94
N GLU A 74 -6.12 9.17 -2.56
CA GLU A 74 -7.37 8.41 -2.56
C GLU A 74 -7.76 7.92 -1.16
N GLY A 75 -6.79 7.55 -0.32
CA GLY A 75 -7.03 6.96 0.99
C GLY A 75 -7.73 5.59 0.93
N LEU A 76 -8.43 5.26 2.02
CA LEU A 76 -9.17 4.01 2.18
C LEU A 76 -10.66 4.21 1.99
N SER A 77 -11.31 3.22 1.37
CA SER A 77 -12.76 3.17 1.24
C SER A 77 -13.30 1.77 1.50
N ASP A 78 -14.52 1.72 2.01
CA ASP A 78 -15.30 0.50 2.25
C ASP A 78 -15.55 -0.25 0.96
N ALA A 79 -15.85 0.46 -0.13
CA ALA A 79 -16.07 -0.15 -1.43
C ALA A 79 -14.83 -0.95 -1.88
N ALA A 80 -13.64 -0.34 -1.81
CA ALA A 80 -12.39 -1.02 -2.16
C ALA A 80 -12.05 -2.16 -1.20
N CYS A 81 -12.28 -1.98 0.11
CA CYS A 81 -12.03 -3.03 1.09
C CYS A 81 -12.99 -4.21 0.92
N ARG A 82 -14.26 -3.97 0.63
CA ARG A 82 -15.25 -5.02 0.38
C ARG A 82 -14.91 -5.81 -0.88
N ALA A 83 -14.54 -5.13 -1.95
CA ALA A 83 -14.13 -5.78 -3.19
C ALA A 83 -12.91 -6.69 -2.99
N ARG A 84 -11.95 -6.28 -2.14
CA ARG A 84 -10.69 -7.00 -1.96
C ARG A 84 -10.70 -8.04 -0.82
N PHE A 85 -11.38 -7.74 0.27
CA PHE A 85 -11.32 -8.50 1.53
C PHE A 85 -12.69 -9.01 2.00
N GLY A 86 -13.77 -8.74 1.26
CA GLY A 86 -15.14 -9.11 1.66
C GLY A 86 -15.70 -8.32 2.84
N ARG A 87 -14.96 -7.32 3.35
CA ARG A 87 -15.32 -6.53 4.54
C ARG A 87 -14.98 -5.04 4.36
N PRO A 88 -15.69 -4.11 5.03
CA PRO A 88 -15.38 -2.68 4.97
C PRO A 88 -14.03 -2.35 5.64
N VAL A 89 -13.67 -1.06 5.66
CA VAL A 89 -12.53 -0.60 6.48
C VAL A 89 -12.82 -0.99 7.94
N PRO A 90 -11.87 -1.62 8.66
CA PRO A 90 -12.09 -2.01 10.05
C PRO A 90 -12.46 -0.81 10.93
N GLU A 91 -13.48 -0.97 11.78
CA GLU A 91 -13.96 0.12 12.64
C GLU A 91 -12.86 0.67 13.56
N ARG A 92 -11.88 -0.16 13.97
CA ARG A 92 -10.70 0.31 14.73
C ARG A 92 -9.93 1.39 13.98
N VAL A 93 -9.73 1.20 12.67
CA VAL A 93 -8.98 2.10 11.79
C VAL A 93 -9.80 3.36 11.52
N MET A 94 -11.11 3.21 11.27
CA MET A 94 -12.01 4.35 11.13
C MET A 94 -12.07 5.21 12.39
N ARG A 95 -12.12 4.58 13.57
CA ARG A 95 -12.07 5.28 14.86
C ARG A 95 -10.75 6.01 15.04
N ALA A 96 -9.63 5.37 14.73
CA ALA A 96 -8.32 6.02 14.78
C ALA A 96 -8.27 7.22 13.83
N ALA A 97 -8.76 7.09 12.60
CA ALA A 97 -8.85 8.20 11.65
C ALA A 97 -9.69 9.37 12.18
N ARG A 98 -10.86 9.10 12.79
CA ARG A 98 -11.72 10.14 13.39
C ARG A 98 -11.03 10.90 14.53
N ARG A 99 -10.13 10.27 15.30
CA ARG A 99 -9.34 10.98 16.35
C ARG A 99 -8.47 12.08 15.76
N TYR A 100 -7.97 11.90 14.54
CA TYR A 100 -7.05 12.83 13.87
C TYR A 100 -7.74 13.85 12.96
N GLU A 101 -9.05 13.74 12.77
CA GLU A 101 -9.84 14.63 11.92
C GLU A 101 -9.96 16.06 12.50
N PRO A 102 -10.21 16.26 13.82
CA PRO A 102 -10.20 17.60 14.43
C PRO A 102 -8.84 18.32 14.31
N HIS A 103 -7.75 17.55 14.21
CA HIS A 103 -6.41 18.10 14.01
C HIS A 103 -6.10 18.40 12.53
N GLY A 104 -7.05 18.14 11.62
CA GLY A 104 -6.91 18.37 10.20
C GLY A 104 -5.89 17.45 9.54
N LEU A 105 -5.59 16.28 10.10
CA LEU A 105 -4.64 15.31 9.54
C LEU A 105 -5.35 14.25 8.68
N THR A 106 -6.57 13.90 9.03
CA THR A 106 -7.44 13.01 8.25
C THR A 106 -8.69 13.76 7.80
N SER A 107 -9.33 13.25 6.74
CA SER A 107 -10.68 13.65 6.31
C SER A 107 -11.51 12.39 6.20
N CYS A 108 -12.45 12.21 7.12
CA CYS A 108 -13.36 11.08 7.15
C CYS A 108 -14.58 11.39 6.28
N ARG A 109 -15.08 10.36 5.61
CA ARG A 109 -16.25 10.42 4.74
C ARG A 109 -17.13 9.21 5.05
N PRO A 110 -18.42 9.23 4.66
CA PRO A 110 -19.21 8.01 4.66
C PRO A 110 -18.48 6.91 3.87
N GLY A 111 -18.19 5.80 4.53
CA GLY A 111 -17.52 4.65 3.93
C GLY A 111 -16.01 4.80 3.65
N GLY A 112 -15.28 5.66 4.36
CA GLY A 112 -13.81 5.70 4.24
C GLY A 112 -13.15 6.95 4.80
N PHE A 113 -11.84 7.08 4.60
CA PHE A 113 -11.09 8.28 4.95
C PHE A 113 -9.82 8.43 4.09
N ARG A 114 -9.26 9.62 4.08
CA ARG A 114 -7.95 9.90 3.48
C ARG A 114 -7.13 10.83 4.36
N LEU A 115 -5.82 10.88 4.12
CA LEU A 115 -4.97 11.91 4.70
C LEU A 115 -5.26 13.26 4.03
N THR A 116 -5.26 14.34 4.80
CA THR A 116 -5.22 15.71 4.26
C THR A 116 -3.80 16.02 3.77
N PRO A 117 -3.55 17.14 3.07
CA PRO A 117 -2.19 17.57 2.76
C PRO A 117 -1.28 17.66 3.99
N ARG A 118 -1.81 18.12 5.15
CA ARG A 118 -1.06 18.18 6.41
C ARG A 118 -0.78 16.78 6.98
N GLY A 119 -1.77 15.89 6.96
CA GLY A 119 -1.58 14.51 7.40
C GLY A 119 -0.60 13.73 6.52
N PHE A 120 -0.55 14.03 5.23
CA PHE A 120 0.36 13.39 4.29
C PHE A 120 1.83 13.66 4.63
N LEU A 121 2.14 14.88 5.08
CA LEU A 121 3.47 15.26 5.57
C LEU A 121 3.90 14.46 6.80
N LEU A 122 2.94 13.93 7.56
CA LEU A 122 3.16 13.10 8.75
C LEU A 122 2.83 11.63 8.51
N SER A 123 2.67 11.21 7.24
CA SER A 123 2.12 9.88 6.91
C SER A 123 2.90 8.72 7.53
N ASP A 124 4.22 8.84 7.63
CA ASP A 124 5.08 7.81 8.25
C ASP A 124 4.78 7.61 9.74
N ALA A 125 4.58 8.70 10.48
CA ALA A 125 4.24 8.64 11.90
C ALA A 125 2.76 8.31 12.13
N LEU A 126 1.88 8.76 11.23
CA LEU A 126 0.43 8.60 11.38
C LEU A 126 -0.06 7.21 10.98
N THR A 127 0.58 6.56 10.01
CA THR A 127 0.17 5.22 9.53
C THR A 127 0.15 4.17 10.66
N PRO A 128 1.18 4.00 11.49
CA PRO A 128 1.12 3.03 12.59
C PRO A 128 -0.01 3.35 13.59
N GLU A 129 -0.18 4.63 13.96
CA GLU A 129 -1.26 5.09 14.86
C GLU A 129 -2.68 4.86 14.32
N LEU A 130 -2.82 4.73 13.00
CA LEU A 130 -4.09 4.41 12.33
C LEU A 130 -4.36 2.90 12.27
N LEU A 131 -3.32 2.07 12.21
CA LEU A 131 -3.45 0.63 11.93
C LEU A 131 -3.35 -0.26 13.17
N PHE A 132 -2.61 0.19 14.19
CA PHE A 132 -2.26 -0.54 15.40
C PHE A 132 -2.68 0.25 16.65
#